data_AF-A0A1U8IK74-F1
#
_entry.id   AF-A0A1U8IK74-F1
#
_cell.length_a   1.000
_cell.length_b   1.000
_cell.length_c   1.000
_cell.angle_alpha   90.00
_cell.angle_beta   90.00
_cell.angle_gamma   90.00
#
_symmetry.space_group_name_H-M   'P 1'
#
loop_
_entity.id
_entity.type
_entity.pdbx_description
1 polymer ?
#
loop_
_entity_poly.entity_id
_entity_poly.type
_entity_poly.pdbx_seq_one_letter_code
_entity_poly.pdbx_strand_id
1 'polypeptide(L)'
;MEATKRIMDDLDFTTKQKLRGVVSLLCDEAYQWWLTVKEGTQPDCLTWDYFKTTFQGKYVGANYIDARKREFLNLTQRDHSMAEYEAEFLRLNRYARCMVATEYERCVRFEDGLRDNLRVEIAPQREREFTALVEKAKITEDVKCAER
;
A
#
# COMPACT_ATOMS: atom_id res chain seq x y z
N MET A 1 6.07 -1.70 11.75
CA MET A 1 7.17 -1.30 10.83
C MET A 1 6.86 -0.02 10.06
N GLU A 2 5.66 0.19 9.51
CA GLU A 2 5.37 1.39 8.69
C GLU A 2 5.51 2.71 9.45
N ALA A 3 5.00 2.80 10.69
CA ALA A 3 5.16 4.00 11.53
C ALA A 3 6.62 4.31 11.82
N THR A 4 7.41 3.29 12.17
CA THR A 4 8.86 3.40 12.39
C THR A 4 9.59 3.91 11.15
N LYS A 5 9.24 3.39 9.98
CA LYS A 5 9.82 3.83 8.71
C LYS A 5 9.52 5.31 8.44
N ARG A 6 8.29 5.75 8.64
CA ARG A 6 7.89 7.17 8.48
C ARG A 6 8.72 8.09 9.38
N ILE A 7 8.85 7.77 10.67
CA ILE A 7 9.68 8.55 11.61
C ILE A 7 11.13 8.63 11.12
N MET A 8 11.70 7.52 10.63
CA MET A 8 13.08 7.52 10.13
C MET A 8 13.24 8.26 8.80
N ASP A 9 12.22 8.25 7.95
CA ASP A 9 12.19 9.02 6.70
C ASP A 9 12.13 10.53 7.02
N ASP A 10 11.26 10.96 7.95
CA ASP A 10 11.11 12.37 8.37
C ASP A 10 12.36 12.94 9.07
N LEU A 11 13.19 12.07 9.66
CA LEU A 11 14.45 12.43 10.30
C LEU A 11 15.66 12.33 9.35
N ASP A 12 15.44 12.13 8.05
CA ASP A 12 16.46 12.00 7.01
C ASP A 12 17.51 10.90 7.31
N PHE A 13 17.08 9.77 7.88
CA PHE A 13 18.02 8.68 8.16
C PHE A 13 18.52 8.06 6.85
N THR A 14 19.84 7.89 6.77
CA THR A 14 20.48 7.06 5.73
C THR A 14 20.00 5.61 5.84
N THR A 15 20.12 4.82 4.77
CA THR A 15 19.75 3.39 4.77
C THR A 15 20.44 2.60 5.87
N LYS A 16 21.70 2.92 6.17
CA LYS A 16 22.47 2.32 7.27
C LYS A 16 21.91 2.70 8.65
N GLN A 17 21.51 3.95 8.84
CA GLN A 17 20.85 4.41 10.09
C GLN A 17 19.47 3.78 10.26
N LYS A 18 18.68 3.64 9.18
CA LYS A 18 17.38 2.96 9.18
C LYS A 18 17.52 1.51 9.65
N LEU A 19 18.46 0.78 9.08
CA LEU A 19 18.73 -0.60 9.47
C LEU A 19 19.09 -0.70 10.96
N ARG A 20 20.04 0.11 11.42
CA ARG A 20 20.44 0.11 12.83
C ARG A 20 19.28 0.45 13.77
N GLY A 21 18.49 1.46 13.42
CA GLY A 21 17.35 1.89 14.22
C GLY A 21 16.25 0.82 14.30
N VAL A 22 15.90 0.16 13.20
CA VAL A 22 14.87 -0.88 13.23
C VAL A 22 15.35 -2.11 13.98
N VAL A 23 16.63 -2.49 13.81
CA VAL A 23 17.21 -3.60 14.57
C VAL A 23 17.17 -3.33 16.08
N SER A 24 17.40 -2.08 16.52
CA SER A 24 17.27 -1.72 17.94
C SER A 24 15.84 -1.72 18.48
N LEU A 25 14.83 -1.73 17.60
CA LEU A 25 13.42 -1.81 17.97
C LEU A 25 12.87 -3.25 17.92
N LEU A 26 13.67 -4.23 17.50
CA LEU A 26 13.28 -5.63 17.57
C LEU A 26 13.37 -6.10 19.01
N CYS A 27 12.36 -6.87 19.44
CA CYS A 27 12.30 -7.47 20.76
C CYS A 27 12.30 -9.00 20.64
N ASP A 28 12.83 -9.66 21.68
CA ASP A 28 12.72 -11.10 21.91
C ASP A 28 13.04 -11.95 20.66
N GLU A 29 12.08 -12.76 20.23
CA GLU A 29 12.19 -13.68 19.09
C GLU A 29 12.60 -12.96 17.80
N ALA A 30 12.10 -11.73 17.59
CA ALA A 30 12.42 -10.97 16.39
C ALA A 30 13.88 -10.52 16.37
N TYR A 31 14.43 -10.16 17.53
CA TYR A 31 15.84 -9.80 17.64
C TYR A 31 16.74 -11.04 17.50
N GLN A 32 16.40 -12.15 18.18
CA GLN A 32 17.15 -13.41 18.09
C GLN A 32 17.21 -13.94 16.65
N TRP A 33 16.07 -13.93 15.95
CA TRP A 33 16.04 -14.26 14.54
C TRP A 33 16.99 -13.41 13.69
N TRP A 34 16.99 -12.09 13.92
CA TRP A 34 17.83 -11.19 13.15
C TRP A 34 19.33 -11.45 13.40
N LEU A 35 19.71 -11.84 14.62
CA LEU A 35 21.08 -12.29 14.91
C LEU A 35 21.46 -13.52 14.08
N THR A 36 20.59 -14.53 13.99
CA THR A 36 20.83 -15.72 13.14
C THR A 36 20.98 -15.35 11.66
N VAL A 37 20.13 -14.45 11.14
CA VAL A 37 20.25 -13.97 9.75
C VAL A 37 21.57 -13.22 9.53
N LYS A 38 21.96 -12.40 10.50
CA LYS A 38 23.21 -11.63 10.47
C LYS A 38 24.44 -12.53 10.47
N GLU A 39 24.45 -13.61 11.25
CA GLU A 39 25.56 -14.57 11.30
C GLU A 39 25.73 -15.33 9.97
N GLY A 40 24.62 -15.65 9.29
CA GLY A 40 24.64 -16.36 8.01
C GLY A 40 24.87 -15.49 6.77
N THR A 41 25.01 -14.18 6.92
CA THR A 41 25.03 -13.22 5.79
C THR A 41 26.29 -12.38 5.79
N GLN A 42 26.91 -12.18 4.62
CA GLN A 42 28.08 -11.31 4.49
C GLN A 42 27.75 -9.86 4.89
N PRO A 43 28.63 -9.14 5.60
CA PRO A 43 28.37 -7.78 6.07
C PRO A 43 27.95 -6.80 4.97
N ASP A 44 28.51 -6.93 3.77
CA ASP A 44 28.20 -6.07 2.63
C ASP A 44 26.79 -6.31 2.05
N CYS A 45 26.19 -7.46 2.35
CA CYS A 45 24.82 -7.80 1.96
C CYS A 45 23.78 -7.31 2.97
N LEU A 46 24.18 -6.91 4.19
CA LEU A 46 23.28 -6.46 5.26
C LEU A 46 22.80 -5.02 5.01
N THR A 47 21.95 -4.86 4.01
CA THR A 47 21.33 -3.59 3.65
C THR A 47 19.93 -3.43 4.25
N TRP A 48 19.42 -2.21 4.25
CA TRP A 48 18.03 -1.92 4.62
C TRP A 48 17.02 -2.73 3.76
N ASP A 49 17.29 -2.87 2.46
CA ASP A 49 16.42 -3.63 1.55
C ASP A 49 16.46 -5.13 1.82
N TYR A 50 17.64 -5.66 2.17
CA TYR A 50 17.79 -7.04 2.60
C TYR A 50 17.01 -7.32 3.90
N PHE A 51 17.11 -6.44 4.89
CA PHE A 51 16.31 -6.55 6.13
C PHE A 51 14.82 -6.57 5.82
N LYS A 52 14.31 -5.61 5.02
CA LYS A 52 12.88 -5.57 4.68
C LYS A 52 12.42 -6.87 4.03
N THR A 53 13.18 -7.37 3.06
CA THR A 53 12.83 -8.59 2.31
C THR A 53 12.80 -9.81 3.22
N THR A 54 13.83 -10.01 4.05
CA THR A 54 13.90 -11.15 4.97
C THR A 54 12.87 -11.06 6.10
N PHE A 55 12.64 -9.85 6.64
CA PHE A 55 11.63 -9.60 7.65
C PHE A 55 10.21 -9.86 7.10
N GLN A 56 9.93 -9.39 5.88
CA GLN A 56 8.67 -9.69 5.20
C GLN A 56 8.51 -11.19 4.94
N GLY A 57 9.57 -11.87 4.49
CA GLY A 57 9.56 -13.32 4.26
C GLY A 57 9.23 -14.10 5.53
N LYS A 58 9.86 -13.77 6.66
CA LYS A 58 9.63 -14.47 7.92
C LYS A 58 8.29 -14.15 8.58
N TYR A 59 7.95 -12.86 8.69
CA TYR A 59 6.85 -12.42 9.55
C TYR A 59 5.59 -12.01 8.79
N VAL A 60 5.72 -11.64 7.52
CA VAL A 60 4.60 -11.11 6.73
C VAL A 60 3.99 -12.18 5.83
N GLY A 61 4.61 -13.36 5.67
CA GLY A 61 4.06 -14.56 5.04
C GLY A 61 3.56 -14.35 3.59
N ALA A 62 4.15 -15.06 2.62
CA ALA A 62 3.74 -14.96 1.20
C ALA A 62 2.22 -15.08 1.00
N ASN A 63 1.58 -16.01 1.71
CA ASN A 63 0.12 -16.22 1.69
C ASN A 63 -0.69 -14.98 2.12
N TYR A 64 -0.20 -14.20 3.09
CA TYR A 64 -0.89 -12.99 3.53
C TYR A 64 -0.75 -11.86 2.50
N ILE A 65 0.44 -11.68 1.91
CA ILE A 65 0.64 -10.74 0.81
C ILE A 65 -0.25 -11.09 -0.38
N ASP A 66 -0.28 -12.37 -0.76
CA ASP A 66 -1.11 -12.84 -1.87
C ASP A 66 -2.61 -12.74 -1.56
N ALA A 67 -3.01 -12.92 -0.29
CA ALA A 67 -4.37 -12.62 0.14
C ALA A 67 -4.71 -11.12 -0.02
N ARG A 68 -3.82 -10.21 0.41
CA ARG A 68 -4.03 -8.76 0.26
C ARG A 68 -4.03 -8.31 -1.20
N LYS A 69 -3.20 -8.91 -2.06
CA LYS A 69 -3.22 -8.68 -3.51
C LYS A 69 -4.55 -9.13 -4.13
N ARG A 70 -5.05 -10.32 -3.76
CA ARG A 70 -6.36 -10.81 -4.22
C ARG A 70 -7.50 -9.91 -3.74
N GLU A 71 -7.45 -9.47 -2.50
CA GLU A 71 -8.41 -8.50 -1.96
C GLU A 71 -8.35 -7.18 -2.73
N PHE A 72 -7.15 -6.67 -3.04
CA PHE A 72 -6.99 -5.49 -3.88
C PHE A 72 -7.58 -5.67 -5.27
N LEU A 73 -7.43 -6.82 -5.93
CA LEU A 73 -8.00 -7.07 -7.25
C LEU A 73 -9.53 -7.20 -7.22
N ASN A 74 -10.08 -7.72 -6.13
CA ASN A 74 -11.52 -7.92 -5.96
C ASN A 74 -12.23 -6.72 -5.31
N LEU A 75 -11.48 -5.67 -4.93
CA LEU A 75 -12.03 -4.48 -4.29
C LEU A 75 -12.97 -3.74 -5.25
N THR A 76 -14.22 -3.59 -4.83
CA THR A 76 -15.23 -2.77 -5.50
C THR A 76 -15.90 -1.87 -4.47
N GLN A 77 -16.43 -0.73 -4.91
CA GLN A 77 -17.10 0.25 -4.05
C GLN A 77 -18.33 -0.36 -3.37
N ARG A 78 -19.12 -1.16 -4.09
CA ARG A 78 -20.35 -1.80 -3.56
C ARG A 78 -21.25 -0.76 -2.87
N ASP A 79 -21.60 -0.99 -1.61
CA ASP A 79 -22.43 -0.11 -0.80
C ASP A 79 -21.61 0.87 0.04
N HIS A 80 -20.28 0.86 -0.08
CA HIS A 80 -19.42 1.83 0.60
C HIS A 80 -19.55 3.22 -0.03
N SER A 81 -19.43 4.22 0.83
CA SER A 81 -19.20 5.61 0.40
C SER A 81 -17.89 5.73 -0.37
N MET A 82 -17.75 6.78 -1.17
CA MET A 82 -16.50 7.09 -1.86
C MET A 82 -15.31 7.23 -0.90
N ALA A 83 -15.53 7.80 0.29
CA ALA A 83 -14.49 7.96 1.31
C ALA A 83 -14.01 6.61 1.88
N GLU A 84 -14.94 5.70 2.18
CA GLU A 84 -14.60 4.35 2.66
C GLU A 84 -13.89 3.53 1.58
N TYR A 85 -14.38 3.60 0.34
CA TYR A 85 -13.77 2.92 -0.80
C TYR A 85 -12.35 3.44 -1.06
N GLU A 86 -12.13 4.75 -1.04
CA GLU A 86 -10.81 5.37 -1.16
C GLU A 86 -9.86 4.88 -0.05
N ALA A 87 -10.30 4.94 1.20
CA ALA A 87 -9.48 4.53 2.34
C ALA A 87 -9.04 3.06 2.22
N GLU A 88 -9.96 2.18 1.82
CA GLU A 88 -9.69 0.76 1.63
C GLU A 88 -8.77 0.51 0.43
N PHE A 89 -8.99 1.24 -0.68
CA PHE A 89 -8.12 1.19 -1.85
C PHE A 89 -6.69 1.57 -1.50
N LEU A 90 -6.47 2.69 -0.79
CA LEU A 90 -5.15 3.13 -0.35
C LEU A 90 -4.51 2.14 0.62
N ARG A 91 -5.30 1.56 1.53
CA ARG A 91 -4.85 0.54 2.48
C ARG A 91 -4.31 -0.70 1.78
N LEU A 92 -4.96 -1.16 0.71
CA LEU A 92 -4.60 -2.36 -0.04
C LEU A 92 -3.55 -2.11 -1.12
N ASN A 93 -3.55 -0.94 -1.76
CA ASN A 93 -2.60 -0.56 -2.81
C ASN A 93 -1.14 -0.77 -2.38
N ARG A 94 -0.81 -0.58 -1.09
CA ARG A 94 0.54 -0.81 -0.56
C ARG A 94 1.08 -2.24 -0.77
N TYR A 95 0.20 -3.23 -0.88
CA TYR A 95 0.56 -4.64 -1.12
C TYR A 95 0.56 -5.01 -2.61
N ALA A 96 -0.04 -4.18 -3.44
CA ALA A 96 -0.31 -4.44 -4.86
C ALA A 96 0.31 -3.38 -5.79
N ARG A 97 1.30 -2.59 -5.32
CA ARG A 97 1.97 -1.57 -6.14
C ARG A 97 2.55 -2.10 -7.46
N CYS A 98 2.96 -3.37 -7.48
CA CYS A 98 3.45 -4.03 -8.70
C CYS A 98 2.33 -4.31 -9.74
N MET A 99 1.06 -4.24 -9.35
CA MET A 99 -0.11 -4.43 -10.22
C MET A 99 -0.61 -3.11 -10.82
N VAL A 100 -0.21 -1.97 -10.25
CA VAL A 100 -0.56 -0.60 -10.68
C VAL A 100 0.72 0.24 -10.67
N ALA A 101 1.62 -0.06 -11.62
CA ALA A 101 2.97 0.48 -11.63
C ALA A 101 3.00 1.98 -11.97
N THR A 102 2.01 2.44 -12.72
CA THR A 102 1.84 3.84 -13.12
C THR A 102 0.63 4.48 -12.45
N GLU A 103 0.67 5.81 -12.30
CA GLU A 103 -0.47 6.56 -11.74
C GLU A 103 -1.73 6.40 -12.61
N TYR A 104 -1.56 6.26 -13.93
CA TYR A 104 -2.67 5.98 -14.83
C TYR A 104 -3.28 4.59 -14.60
N GLU A 105 -2.47 3.52 -14.48
CA GLU A 105 -2.98 2.18 -14.15
C GLU A 105 -3.68 2.17 -12.79
N ARG A 106 -3.20 2.97 -11.83
CA ARG A 106 -3.87 3.16 -10.55
C ARG A 106 -5.24 3.83 -10.70
N CYS A 107 -5.36 4.84 -11.55
CA CYS A 107 -6.65 5.48 -11.88
C CYS A 107 -7.60 4.48 -12.52
N VAL A 108 -7.17 3.77 -13.56
CA VAL A 108 -7.96 2.73 -14.24
C VAL A 108 -8.45 1.67 -13.24
N ARG A 109 -7.55 1.17 -12.38
CA ARG A 109 -7.93 0.18 -11.37
C ARG A 109 -8.95 0.76 -10.38
N PHE A 110 -8.82 2.02 -9.97
CA PHE A 110 -9.80 2.66 -9.09
C PHE A 110 -11.17 2.77 -9.77
N GLU A 111 -11.21 3.23 -11.02
CA GLU A 111 -12.42 3.34 -11.86
C GLU A 111 -13.13 2.01 -12.05
N ASP A 112 -12.38 0.93 -12.30
CA ASP A 112 -12.93 -0.42 -12.49
C ASP A 112 -13.64 -0.97 -11.25
N GLY A 113 -13.30 -0.47 -10.07
CA GLY A 113 -13.99 -0.83 -8.83
C GLY A 113 -15.18 0.06 -8.49
N LEU A 114 -15.40 1.17 -9.20
CA LEU A 114 -16.56 2.04 -8.94
C LEU A 114 -17.87 1.35 -9.30
N ARG A 115 -18.97 1.78 -8.67
CA ARG A 115 -20.32 1.38 -9.08
C ARG A 115 -20.60 1.83 -10.52
N ASP A 116 -21.36 1.03 -11.27
CA ASP A 116 -21.65 1.29 -12.69
C ASP A 116 -22.23 2.69 -12.93
N ASN A 117 -23.13 3.15 -12.07
CA ASN A 117 -23.74 4.47 -12.19
C ASN A 117 -22.72 5.62 -12.05
N LEU A 118 -21.66 5.45 -11.27
CA LEU A 118 -20.57 6.44 -11.15
C LEU A 118 -19.56 6.26 -12.28
N ARG A 119 -19.21 5.01 -12.60
CA ARG A 119 -18.25 4.67 -13.65
C ARG A 119 -18.65 5.24 -15.01
N VAL A 120 -19.93 5.23 -15.36
CA VAL A 120 -20.44 5.81 -16.63
C VAL A 120 -20.18 7.31 -16.75
N GLU A 121 -20.20 8.06 -15.64
CA GLU A 121 -19.93 9.51 -15.64
C GLU A 121 -18.43 9.83 -15.59
N ILE A 122 -17.68 8.98 -14.88
CA ILE A 122 -16.27 9.23 -14.58
C ILE A 122 -15.34 8.74 -15.70
N ALA A 123 -15.55 7.51 -16.19
CA ALA A 123 -14.65 6.88 -17.17
C ALA A 123 -14.43 7.69 -18.48
N PRO A 124 -15.44 8.38 -19.05
CA PRO A 124 -15.23 9.21 -20.24
C PRO A 124 -14.26 10.37 -20.04
N GLN A 125 -14.06 10.82 -18.80
CA GLN A 125 -13.20 11.97 -18.47
C GLN A 125 -11.71 11.62 -18.53
N ARG A 126 -11.36 10.32 -18.49
CA ARG A 126 -9.99 9.79 -18.64
C ARG A 126 -8.98 10.49 -17.73
N GLU A 127 -9.33 10.64 -16.47
CA GLU A 127 -8.47 11.28 -15.48
C GLU A 127 -7.19 10.44 -15.30
N ARG A 128 -6.05 11.13 -15.18
CA ARG A 128 -4.74 10.49 -15.08
C ARG A 128 -4.04 10.74 -13.75
N GLU A 129 -4.64 11.61 -12.94
CA GLU A 129 -4.17 11.96 -11.61
C GLU A 129 -5.15 11.42 -10.57
N PHE A 130 -4.66 10.58 -9.66
CA PHE A 130 -5.52 9.82 -8.75
C PHE A 130 -6.33 10.75 -7.84
N THR A 131 -5.75 11.86 -7.39
CA THR A 131 -6.43 12.80 -6.49
C THR A 131 -7.60 13.47 -7.20
N ALA A 132 -7.37 13.99 -8.42
CA ALA A 132 -8.41 14.57 -9.25
C ALA A 132 -9.54 13.57 -9.55
N LEU A 133 -9.21 12.30 -9.80
CA LEU A 133 -10.20 11.24 -10.04
C LEU A 133 -11.09 11.03 -8.81
N VAL A 134 -10.46 10.91 -7.63
CA VAL A 134 -11.17 10.69 -6.36
C VAL A 134 -12.07 11.88 -6.03
N GLU A 135 -11.58 13.11 -6.17
CA GLU A 135 -12.36 14.34 -5.95
C GLU A 135 -13.61 14.37 -6.84
N LYS A 136 -13.44 14.09 -8.14
CA LYS A 136 -14.56 14.03 -9.09
C LYS A 136 -15.56 12.93 -8.74
N ALA A 137 -15.08 11.76 -8.35
CA ALA A 137 -15.93 10.64 -7.96
C ALA A 137 -16.76 10.97 -6.69
N LYS A 138 -16.17 11.67 -5.71
CA LYS A 138 -16.88 12.18 -4.52
C LYS A 138 -17.99 13.18 -4.91
N ILE A 139 -17.66 14.19 -5.71
CA ILE A 139 -18.64 15.18 -6.18
C ILE A 139 -19.80 14.51 -6.91
N THR A 140 -19.50 13.54 -7.79
CA THR A 140 -20.51 12.82 -8.56
C THR A 140 -21.41 11.95 -7.67
N GLU A 141 -20.85 11.32 -6.63
CA GLU A 141 -21.63 10.58 -5.64
C GLU A 141 -22.58 11.48 -4.85
N ASP A 142 -22.09 12.64 -4.40
CA ASP A 142 -22.89 13.60 -3.63
C ASP A 142 -24.09 14.12 -4.43
N VAL A 143 -23.86 14.46 -5.72
CA VAL A 143 -24.94 14.89 -6.63
C VAL A 143 -25.98 13.78 -6.78
N LYS A 144 -25.57 12.53 -7.00
CA LYS A 144 -26.50 11.39 -7.13
C LYS A 144 -27.20 11.02 -5.83
N CYS A 145 -26.62 11.31 -4.67
CA CYS A 145 -27.28 11.12 -3.39
C CYS A 145 -28.34 12.21 -3.12
N ALA A 146 -28.12 13.44 -3.61
CA ALA A 146 -29.07 14.54 -3.47
C ALA A 146 -30.28 14.43 -4.42
N GLU A 147 -30.15 13.67 -5.52
CA GLU A 147 -31.23 13.40 -6.48
C GLU A 147 -32.15 12.23 -6.09
N ARG A 148 -31.84 11.51 -5.00
CA ARG A 148 -32.62 10.38 -4.46
C ARG A 148 -33.57 10.83 -3.36
#